data_AF-A0A258XDX4-F1
#
_entry.id   AF-A0A258XDX4-F1
#
_cell.length_a   1.000
_cell.length_b   1.000
_cell.length_c   1.000
_cell.angle_alpha   90.00
_cell.angle_beta   90.00
_cell.angle_gamma   90.00
#
_symmetry.space_group_name_H-M   'P 1'
#
loop_
_entity.id
_entity.type
_entity.pdbx_description
1 polymer ?
#
loop_
_entity_poly.entity_id
_entity_poly.type
_entity_poly.pdbx_seq_one_letter_code
_entity_poly.pdbx_strand_id
1 'polypeptide(L)'
;MHLKTINVLLIFLTLFLLEISRSPVSGVPSHGLSRYGNLKYPPNFKNFDYVNPGAPKGGALCVAVLGIFDTLTRTHSGHTP
;
A
#
# COMPACT_ATOMS: atom_id res chain seq x y z
N MET A 1 50.66 -25.90 6.56
CA MET A 1 50.08 -25.43 5.28
C MET A 1 48.57 -25.65 5.16
N HIS A 2 47.99 -26.70 5.77
CA HIS A 2 46.55 -27.04 5.64
C HIS A 2 45.54 -26.05 6.26
N LEU A 3 45.90 -25.37 7.35
CA LEU A 3 44.97 -24.46 8.04
C LEU A 3 44.65 -23.19 7.22
N LYS A 4 45.62 -22.72 6.43
CA LYS A 4 45.46 -21.55 5.54
C LYS A 4 44.51 -21.84 4.38
N THR A 5 44.59 -23.03 3.79
CA THR A 5 43.69 -23.50 2.73
C THR A 5 42.24 -23.69 3.20
N ILE A 6 42.02 -24.15 4.42
CA ILE A 6 40.68 -24.31 5.00
C ILE A 6 40.00 -22.95 5.21
N ASN A 7 40.73 -21.96 5.73
CA ASN A 7 40.19 -20.62 5.93
C ASN A 7 39.83 -19.94 4.60
N VAL A 8 40.65 -20.16 3.56
CA VAL A 8 40.36 -19.66 2.21
C VAL A 8 39.07 -20.29 1.67
N LEU A 9 38.88 -21.60 1.82
CA LEU A 9 37.65 -22.28 1.40
C LEU A 9 36.42 -21.81 2.18
N LEU A 10 36.56 -21.59 3.49
CA LEU A 10 35.50 -21.03 4.33
C LEU A 10 35.10 -19.61 3.88
N ILE A 11 36.06 -18.79 3.47
CA ILE A 11 35.78 -17.44 2.92
C ILE A 11 35.02 -17.55 1.59
N PHE A 12 35.42 -18.46 0.70
CA PHE A 12 34.68 -18.68 -0.55
C PHE A 12 33.26 -19.21 -0.28
N LEU A 13 33.10 -20.09 0.70
CA LEU A 13 31.79 -20.62 1.09
C LEU A 13 30.90 -19.56 1.71
N THR A 14 31.42 -18.69 2.58
CA THR A 14 30.66 -17.58 3.17
C THR A 14 30.28 -16.53 2.13
N LEU A 15 31.17 -16.22 1.18
CA LEU A 15 30.86 -15.33 0.06
C LEU A 15 29.76 -15.92 -0.83
N PHE A 16 29.83 -17.23 -1.11
CA PHE A 16 28.81 -17.92 -1.90
C PHE A 16 27.44 -17.93 -1.22
N LEU A 17 27.40 -18.16 0.10
CA LEU A 17 26.16 -18.13 0.89
C LEU A 17 25.54 -16.73 0.96
N LEU A 18 26.36 -15.67 0.91
CA LEU A 18 25.88 -14.28 0.91
C LEU A 18 25.13 -13.92 -0.39
N GLU A 19 25.55 -14.49 -1.52
CA GLU A 19 24.90 -14.28 -2.82
C GLU A 19 23.52 -14.96 -2.92
N ILE A 20 23.35 -16.14 -2.31
CA ILE A 20 22.07 -16.86 -2.28
C ILE A 20 21.01 -16.10 -1.46
N SER A 21 21.43 -15.28 -0.50
CA SER A 21 20.53 -14.51 0.37
C SER A 21 19.92 -13.28 -0.32
N ARG A 22 20.41 -12.90 -1.51
CA ARG A 22 19.86 -11.80 -2.29
C ARG A 22 18.60 -12.24 -3.02
N SER A 23 17.45 -12.12 -2.36
CA SER A 23 16.16 -12.23 -3.05
C SER A 23 15.89 -10.92 -3.81
N PRO A 24 15.65 -10.96 -5.15
CA PRO A 24 15.22 -9.77 -5.85
C PRO A 24 13.85 -9.35 -5.32
N VAL A 25 13.74 -8.13 -4.80
CA VAL A 25 12.44 -7.51 -4.51
C VAL A 25 11.67 -7.44 -5.82
N SER A 26 10.74 -8.38 -5.99
CA SER A 26 9.87 -8.48 -7.16
C SER A 26 8.59 -7.74 -6.84
N GLY A 27 8.64 -6.42 -6.96
CA GLY A 27 7.47 -5.55 -6.84
C GLY A 27 7.56 -4.47 -7.90
N VAL A 28 6.84 -4.64 -9.02
CA VAL A 28 6.65 -3.54 -9.97
C VAL A 28 5.70 -2.53 -9.29
N PRO A 29 6.00 -1.22 -9.31
CA PRO A 29 5.04 -0.21 -8.87
C PRO A 29 3.69 -0.42 -9.57
N SER A 30 2.65 -0.68 -8.79
CA SER A 30 1.28 -0.84 -9.29
C SER A 30 0.49 0.45 -9.06
N HIS A 31 -0.36 0.81 -10.01
CA HIS A 31 -1.25 1.98 -9.89
C HIS A 31 -2.46 1.73 -8.98
N GLY A 32 -2.63 0.51 -8.48
CA GLY A 32 -3.72 0.17 -7.58
C GLY A 32 -3.57 -1.19 -6.92
N LEU A 33 -4.49 -1.45 -5.98
CA LEU A 33 -4.63 -2.73 -5.30
C LEU A 33 -6.05 -3.27 -5.52
N SER A 34 -6.15 -4.55 -5.88
CA SER A 34 -7.42 -5.26 -5.96
C SER A 34 -7.30 -6.56 -5.20
N ARG A 35 -8.32 -6.84 -4.37
CA ARG A 35 -8.39 -8.08 -3.59
C ARG A 35 -8.72 -9.30 -4.47
N TYR A 36 -9.37 -9.08 -5.62
CA TYR A 36 -9.98 -10.15 -6.42
C TYR A 36 -9.34 -10.30 -7.82
N GLY A 37 -8.21 -9.64 -8.08
CA GLY A 37 -7.48 -9.77 -9.34
C GLY A 37 -7.32 -8.43 -10.05
N ASN A 38 -7.85 -8.31 -11.27
CA ASN A 38 -7.57 -7.16 -12.13
C ASN A 38 -8.14 -5.84 -11.56
N LEU A 39 -7.43 -4.75 -11.80
CA LEU A 39 -7.91 -3.40 -11.53
C LEU A 39 -8.94 -3.01 -12.59
N LYS A 40 -10.10 -2.51 -12.16
CA LYS A 40 -11.14 -2.02 -13.07
C LYS A 40 -10.65 -0.86 -13.94
N TYR A 41 -9.80 0.00 -13.40
CA TYR A 41 -9.33 1.21 -14.08
C TYR A 41 -7.84 1.11 -14.46
N PRO A 42 -7.44 1.57 -15.66
CA PRO A 42 -6.03 1.58 -16.09
C PRO A 42 -5.20 2.64 -15.35
N PRO A 43 -3.87 2.60 -15.40
CA PRO A 43 -2.99 3.53 -14.67
C PRO A 43 -3.28 5.03 -14.85
N ASN A 44 -3.77 5.42 -16.03
CA ASN A 44 -3.96 6.82 -16.42
C ASN A 44 -5.43 7.24 -16.52
N PHE A 45 -6.34 6.52 -15.86
CA PHE A 45 -7.75 6.90 -15.87
C PHE A 45 -7.95 8.26 -15.18
N LYS A 46 -8.85 9.09 -15.71
CA LYS A 46 -9.03 10.47 -15.22
C LYS A 46 -10.11 10.59 -14.14
N ASN A 47 -11.20 9.84 -14.29
CA ASN A 47 -12.36 9.89 -13.40
C ASN A 47 -12.96 8.49 -13.29
N PHE A 48 -13.59 8.17 -12.17
CA PHE A 48 -14.42 6.96 -12.06
C PHE A 48 -15.67 7.09 -12.92
N ASP A 49 -16.20 5.95 -13.40
CA ASP A 49 -17.37 5.92 -14.29
C ASP A 49 -18.62 6.60 -13.69
N TYR A 50 -18.71 6.68 -12.35
CA TYR A 50 -19.83 7.31 -11.64
C TYR A 50 -19.65 8.81 -11.40
N VAL A 51 -18.51 9.40 -11.80
CA VAL A 51 -18.26 10.84 -11.67
C VAL A 51 -18.73 11.54 -12.93
N ASN A 52 -19.56 12.57 -12.79
CA ASN A 52 -19.83 13.53 -13.85
C ASN A 52 -18.71 14.60 -13.87
N PRO A 53 -17.78 14.60 -14.85
CA PRO A 53 -16.69 15.58 -14.89
C PRO A 53 -17.18 17.01 -15.14
N GLY A 54 -18.34 17.15 -15.79
CA GLY A 54 -19.01 18.42 -16.06
C GLY A 54 -19.96 18.88 -14.94
N ALA A 55 -19.89 18.28 -13.75
CA ALA A 55 -20.75 18.68 -12.65
C ALA A 55 -20.53 20.17 -12.31
N PRO A 56 -21.62 20.97 -12.25
CA PRO A 56 -21.52 22.38 -11.88
C PRO A 56 -20.91 22.51 -10.49
N LYS A 57 -20.07 23.53 -10.30
CA LYS A 57 -19.41 23.81 -9.03
C LYS A 57 -20.20 24.89 -8.29
N GLY A 58 -20.44 24.69 -7.00
CA GLY A 58 -21.20 25.60 -6.15
C GLY A 58 -22.55 25.04 -5.69
N GLY A 59 -23.39 25.90 -5.14
CA GLY A 59 -24.64 25.52 -4.47
C GLY A 59 -24.44 25.09 -3.01
N ALA A 60 -25.53 24.72 -2.33
CA ALA A 60 -25.53 24.24 -0.95
C ALA A 60 -26.15 22.85 -0.87
N LEU A 61 -25.45 21.92 -0.22
CA LEU A 61 -25.99 20.61 0.14
C LEU A 61 -26.49 20.68 1.59
N CYS A 62 -27.81 20.54 1.78
CA CYS A 62 -28.42 20.46 3.10
C CYS A 62 -28.88 19.02 3.34
N VAL A 63 -28.28 18.35 4.33
CA VAL A 63 -28.61 16.97 4.70
C VAL A 63 -29.01 16.95 6.17
N ALA A 64 -30.12 16.28 6.46
CA ALA A 64 -30.54 15.99 7.83
C ALA A 64 -29.96 14.65 8.28
N VAL A 65 -29.48 14.61 9.52
CA VAL A 65 -29.03 13.38 10.19
C VAL A 65 -29.75 13.31 11.54
N LEU A 66 -30.31 12.14 11.87
CA LEU A 66 -30.94 11.91 13.17
C LEU A 66 -29.84 11.65 14.23
N GLY A 67 -29.87 12.39 15.33
CA GLY A 67 -28.90 12.29 16.43
C GLY A 67 -28.30 13.63 16.83
N ILE A 68 -27.28 13.60 17.69
CA ILE A 68 -26.49 14.78 18.11
C ILE A 68 -24.99 14.53 17.89
N PHE A 69 -24.22 15.61 17.78
CA PHE A 69 -22.76 15.56 17.69
C PHE A 69 -22.17 16.22 18.93
N ASP A 70 -21.49 15.44 19.77
CA ASP A 70 -20.83 15.94 20.99
C ASP A 70 -19.31 16.06 20.83
N THR A 71 -18.73 15.47 19.77
CA THR A 71 -17.32 15.62 19.43
C THR A 71 -17.10 15.72 17.93
N LEU A 72 -16.06 16.46 17.55
CA LEU A 72 -15.66 16.67 16.14
C LEU A 72 -14.37 15.90 15.78
N THR A 73 -13.82 15.12 16.71
CA THR A 73 -12.70 14.24 16.40
C THR A 73 -13.21 12.92 15.79
N ARG A 74 -12.63 12.51 14.66
CA ARG A 74 -13.02 11.27 13.97
C ARG A 74 -12.84 10.02 14.85
N THR A 75 -11.82 10.02 15.71
CA THR A 75 -11.53 8.92 16.61
C THR A 75 -12.42 9.02 17.83
N HIS A 76 -13.65 8.58 17.68
CA HIS A 76 -14.60 8.50 18.77
C HIS A 76 -14.34 7.23 19.58
N SER A 77 -13.76 7.36 20.77
CA SER A 77 -14.01 6.43 21.87
C SER A 77 -15.03 7.06 22.82
N GLY A 78 -16.16 7.50 22.28
CA GLY A 78 -17.28 7.89 23.12
C GLY A 78 -17.84 6.63 23.75
N HIS A 79 -17.50 6.45 25.01
CA HIS A 79 -18.19 5.52 25.87
C HIS A 79 -19.53 6.16 26.21
N THR A 80 -20.60 5.69 25.58
CA THR A 80 -21.93 5.81 26.17
C THR A 80 -22.05 4.73 27.26
N PRO A 81 -22.56 5.01 28.46
CA PRO A 81 -23.10 3.94 29.30
C PRO A 81 -24.26 3.22 28.62
#